data_AF-A0A452ETJ4-F1
#
_entry.id   AF-A0A452ETJ4-F1
#
_cell.length_a   1.000
_cell.length_b   1.000
_cell.length_c   1.000
_cell.angle_alpha   90.00
_cell.angle_beta   90.00
_cell.angle_gamma   90.00
#
_symmetry.space_group_name_H-M   'P 1'
#
loop_
_entity.id
_entity.type
_entity.pdbx_description
1 polymer ?
#
loop_
_entity_poly.entity_id
_entity_poly.type
_entity_poly.pdbx_seq_one_letter_code
_entity_poly.pdbx_strand_id
1 'polypeptide(L)'
;MRYIEFDEENGTVHFHFYIKKNGECIEKYVSGLKEEAHYAIDYAGHNEFQLISGDKDYLLVRHLNVDADGKETELVGLFGAGNNVDPKHEEEFRNAVRERGIPEENIQNFIDNDDCPEE
;
A
#
# COMPACT_ATOMS: atom_id res chain seq x y z
N MET A 1 6.82 4.24 -3.80
CA MET A 1 5.90 5.07 -2.96
C MET A 1 6.69 6.30 -2.53
N ARG A 2 6.08 7.48 -2.46
CA ARG A 2 6.77 8.71 -2.02
C ARG A 2 6.26 9.17 -0.66
N TYR A 3 4.95 9.32 -0.51
CA TYR A 3 4.36 9.49 0.81
C TYR A 3 2.95 8.92 0.89
N ILE A 4 2.59 8.60 2.14
CA ILE A 4 1.23 8.36 2.59
C ILE A 4 1.03 9.31 3.77
N GLU A 5 0.06 10.19 3.65
CA GLU A 5 -0.26 11.17 4.69
C GLU A 5 -1.67 10.91 5.21
N PHE A 6 -1.80 10.70 6.52
CA PHE A 6 -3.09 10.55 7.20
C PHE A 6 -3.47 11.90 7.81
N ASP A 7 -4.48 12.53 7.23
CA ASP A 7 -5.09 13.74 7.76
C ASP A 7 -6.29 13.34 8.63
N GLU A 8 -6.01 13.08 9.91
CA GLU A 8 -7.02 12.69 10.89
C GLU A 8 -8.02 13.81 11.21
N GLU A 9 -7.66 15.08 10.98
CA GLU A 9 -8.55 16.23 11.23
C GLU A 9 -9.67 16.27 10.19
N ASN A 10 -9.32 16.07 8.92
CA ASN A 10 -10.29 16.04 7.81
C ASN A 10 -10.81 14.63 7.50
N GLY A 11 -10.28 13.60 8.17
CA GLY A 11 -10.64 12.21 7.92
C GLY A 11 -10.29 11.78 6.51
N THR A 12 -9.10 12.12 6.04
CA THR A 12 -8.63 11.78 4.68
C THR A 12 -7.25 11.14 4.70
N VAL A 13 -6.92 10.45 3.62
CA VAL A 13 -5.58 9.92 3.38
C VAL A 13 -5.12 10.36 2.00
N HIS A 14 -3.86 10.77 1.88
CA HIS A 14 -3.25 11.20 0.63
C HIS A 14 -2.07 10.30 0.27
N PHE A 15 -2.03 9.85 -0.99
CA PHE A 15 -0.95 9.04 -1.52
C PHE A 15 -0.30 9.76 -2.67
N HIS A 16 1.04 9.72 -2.69
CA HIS A 16 1.85 10.09 -3.84
C HIS A 16 2.78 8.93 -4.17
N PHE A 17 2.67 8.44 -5.39
CA PHE A 17 3.43 7.28 -5.84
C PHE A 17 3.64 7.28 -7.34
N TYR A 18 4.53 6.40 -7.78
CA TYR A 18 4.75 6.12 -9.19
C TYR A 18 4.23 4.73 -9.53
N ILE A 19 3.64 4.59 -10.71
CA ILE A 19 3.46 3.29 -11.37
C ILE A 19 4.41 3.19 -12.55
N LYS A 20 4.78 1.96 -12.91
CA LYS A 20 5.57 1.70 -14.11
C LYS A 20 4.70 1.14 -15.22
N LYS A 21 4.65 1.83 -16.36
CA LYS A 21 3.93 1.36 -17.56
C LYS A 21 4.87 1.45 -18.76
N ASN A 22 5.11 0.31 -19.41
CA ASN A 22 6.06 0.21 -20.53
C ASN A 22 7.47 0.73 -20.20
N GLY A 23 7.91 0.55 -18.96
CA GLY A 23 9.21 1.03 -18.47
C GLY A 23 9.23 2.51 -18.03
N GLU A 24 8.17 3.27 -18.30
CA GLU A 24 8.07 4.68 -17.90
C GLU A 24 7.42 4.81 -16.52
N CYS A 25 8.01 5.67 -15.68
CA CYS A 25 7.47 6.05 -14.39
C CYS A 25 6.38 7.11 -14.59
N ILE A 26 5.16 6.79 -14.15
CA ILE A 26 4.00 7.68 -14.24
C ILE A 26 3.60 8.04 -12.82
N GLU A 27 3.71 9.33 -12.52
CA GLU A 27 3.32 9.89 -11.23
C GLU A 27 1.80 9.82 -11.00
N LYS A 28 1.42 9.57 -9.75
CA LYS A 28 0.04 9.49 -9.29
C LYS A 28 -0.12 10.18 -7.94
N TYR A 29 -1.23 10.91 -7.85
CA TYR A 29 -1.78 11.45 -6.62
C TYR A 29 -3.19 10.90 -6.48
N VAL A 30 -3.48 10.27 -5.35
CA VAL A 30 -4.83 9.80 -5.03
C VAL A 30 -5.12 10.14 -3.58
N SER A 31 -6.39 10.38 -3.29
CA SER A 31 -6.87 10.64 -1.94
C SER A 31 -8.03 9.71 -1.63
N GLY A 32 -8.17 9.35 -0.37
CA GLY A 32 -9.31 8.60 0.14
C GLY A 32 -9.96 9.29 1.33
N LEU A 33 -11.17 8.83 1.64
CA LEU A 33 -11.94 9.28 2.80
C LEU A 33 -11.96 8.19 3.86
N LYS A 34 -11.87 8.59 5.13
CA LYS A 34 -11.99 7.70 6.27
C LYS A 34 -13.44 7.23 6.41
N GLU A 35 -13.62 5.93 6.39
CA GLU A 35 -14.83 5.24 6.82
C GLU A 35 -14.61 4.62 8.21
N GLU A 36 -15.60 3.91 8.74
CA GLU A 36 -15.56 3.40 10.12
C GLU A 36 -14.31 2.57 10.43
N ALA A 37 -13.89 1.71 9.49
CA ALA A 37 -12.80 0.75 9.69
C ALA A 37 -11.65 0.86 8.68
N HIS A 38 -11.80 1.66 7.63
CA HIS A 38 -10.86 1.72 6.51
C HIS A 38 -10.89 3.09 5.82
N TYR A 39 -9.97 3.33 4.90
CA TYR A 39 -10.01 4.46 3.98
C TYR A 39 -10.49 4.00 2.61
N ALA A 40 -11.55 4.61 2.10
CA ALA A 40 -12.10 4.35 0.77
C ALA A 40 -11.34 5.21 -0.26
N ILE A 41 -10.73 4.57 -1.27
CA ILE A 41 -9.90 5.22 -2.30
C ILE A 41 -10.31 4.73 -3.68
N ASP A 42 -10.61 5.64 -4.60
CA ASP A 42 -10.93 5.29 -5.99
C ASP A 42 -9.68 5.38 -6.89
N TYR A 43 -9.12 4.22 -7.21
CA TYR A 43 -7.98 4.08 -8.12
C TYR A 43 -7.94 2.67 -8.72
N ALA A 44 -8.00 2.57 -10.05
CA ALA A 44 -8.06 1.28 -10.75
C ALA A 44 -9.16 0.34 -10.21
N GLY A 45 -10.30 0.93 -9.83
CA GLY A 45 -11.33 0.24 -9.05
C GLY A 45 -11.60 0.98 -7.74
N HIS A 46 -12.42 0.37 -6.89
CA HIS A 46 -12.65 0.82 -5.54
C HIS A 46 -11.70 0.10 -4.59
N ASN A 47 -11.13 0.81 -3.63
CA ASN A 47 -10.17 0.24 -2.70
C ASN A 47 -10.53 0.53 -1.25
N GLU A 48 -10.44 -0.50 -0.42
CA GLU A 48 -10.44 -0.39 1.03
C GLU A 48 -9.01 -0.49 1.56
N PHE A 49 -8.49 0.59 2.12
CA PHE A 49 -7.15 0.65 2.71
C PHE A 49 -7.23 0.63 4.24
N GLN A 50 -6.65 -0.38 4.87
CA GLN A 50 -6.74 -0.65 6.31
C GLN A 50 -5.35 -0.75 6.93
N LEU A 51 -5.12 -0.01 8.01
CA LEU A 51 -3.90 -0.13 8.81
C LEU A 51 -3.99 -1.38 9.70
N ILE A 52 -3.01 -2.28 9.59
CA ILE A 52 -2.87 -3.45 10.48
C ILE A 52 -2.00 -3.05 11.69
N SER A 53 -0.82 -2.49 11.42
CA SER A 53 0.10 -1.94 12.40
C SER A 53 0.98 -0.89 11.73
N GLY A 54 1.59 -0.02 12.52
CA GLY A 54 2.49 0.99 11.97
C GLY A 54 2.81 2.07 12.98
N ASP A 55 3.89 2.79 12.69
CA ASP A 55 4.32 3.99 13.39
C ASP A 55 5.00 4.94 12.39
N LYS A 56 5.88 5.81 12.88
CA LYS A 56 6.59 6.79 12.05
C LYS A 56 7.62 6.15 11.09
N ASP A 57 8.07 4.93 11.36
CA ASP A 57 9.16 4.28 10.64
C ASP A 57 8.65 3.23 9.64
N TYR A 58 7.45 2.67 9.86
CA TYR A 58 6.81 1.70 8.96
C TYR A 58 5.28 1.71 9.01
N LEU A 59 4.65 1.16 7.96
CA LEU A 59 3.23 0.85 7.90
C LEU A 59 3.03 -0.56 7.33
N LEU A 60 2.30 -1.40 8.05
CA LEU A 60 1.77 -2.67 7.58
C LEU A 60 0.27 -2.52 7.33
N VAL A 61 -0.16 -2.77 6.10
CA VAL A 61 -1.52 -2.46 5.66
C VAL A 61 -2.15 -3.62 4.90
N ARG A 62 -3.47 -3.69 4.96
CA ARG A 62 -4.31 -4.49 4.06
C ARG A 62 -4.92 -3.56 3.02
N HIS A 63 -5.02 -4.04 1.79
CA HIS A 63 -5.71 -3.38 0.71
C HIS A 63 -6.66 -4.37 0.03
N LEU A 64 -7.95 -4.04 -0.08
CA LEU A 64 -8.89 -4.81 -0.88
C LEU A 64 -9.31 -3.96 -2.08
N ASN A 65 -8.98 -4.39 -3.28
CA ASN A 65 -9.37 -3.74 -4.52
C ASN A 65 -10.51 -4.52 -5.18
N VAL A 66 -11.54 -3.82 -5.64
CA VAL A 66 -12.57 -4.34 -6.54
C VAL A 66 -12.46 -3.58 -7.85
N ASP A 67 -12.04 -4.27 -8.91
CA ASP A 67 -11.85 -3.65 -10.22
C ASP A 67 -13.19 -3.38 -10.94
N ALA A 68 -13.11 -2.77 -12.13
CA ALA A 68 -14.29 -2.42 -12.92
C ALA A 68 -15.10 -3.63 -13.39
N ASP A 69 -14.50 -4.82 -13.44
CA ASP A 69 -15.16 -6.08 -13.79
C ASP A 69 -15.73 -6.78 -12.55
N GLY A 70 -15.60 -6.17 -11.36
CA GLY A 70 -16.04 -6.71 -10.08
C GLY A 70 -15.11 -7.78 -9.52
N LYS A 71 -13.89 -7.92 -10.06
CA LYS A 71 -12.92 -8.89 -9.55
C LYS A 71 -12.24 -8.31 -8.30
N GLU A 72 -12.28 -9.10 -7.24
CA GLU A 72 -11.63 -8.77 -5.98
C GLU A 72 -10.15 -9.19 -5.99
N THR A 73 -9.28 -8.30 -5.52
CA THR A 73 -7.86 -8.57 -5.28
C THR A 73 -7.49 -8.07 -3.88
N GLU A 74 -7.10 -8.97 -2.99
CA GLU A 74 -6.59 -8.64 -1.66
C GLU A 74 -5.06 -8.56 -1.69
N LEU A 75 -4.51 -7.50 -1.10
CA LEU A 75 -3.07 -7.26 -0.97
C LEU A 75 -2.71 -6.95 0.48
N VAL A 76 -1.46 -7.25 0.82
CA VAL A 76 -0.80 -6.77 2.04
C VAL A 76 0.41 -5.95 1.59
N GLY A 77 0.62 -4.79 2.20
CA GLY A 77 1.75 -3.92 1.92
C GLY A 77 2.55 -3.63 3.17
N LEU A 78 3.89 -3.69 3.07
CA LEU A 78 4.82 -3.19 4.07
C LEU A 78 5.53 -1.97 3.47
N PHE A 79 5.31 -0.80 4.06
CA PHE A 79 5.94 0.45 3.70
C PHE A 79 6.90 0.87 4.80
N GLY A 80 8.03 1.46 4.44
CA GLY A 80 9.00 2.02 5.39
C GLY A 80 9.33 3.46 5.05
N ALA A 81 9.82 4.22 6.03
CA ALA A 81 10.37 5.56 5.82
C ALA A 81 11.73 5.56 5.06
N GLY A 82 12.25 4.37 4.74
CA GLY A 82 13.46 4.18 3.94
C GLY A 82 13.58 2.73 3.46
N ASN A 83 14.76 2.38 2.95
CA ASN A 83 15.01 1.10 2.26
C ASN A 83 15.45 -0.05 3.19
N ASN A 84 15.67 0.24 4.48
CA ASN A 84 16.07 -0.78 5.45
C ASN A 84 14.82 -1.43 6.05
N VAL A 85 14.62 -2.71 5.76
CA VAL A 85 13.53 -3.49 6.35
C VAL A 85 14.03 -4.14 7.64
N ASP A 86 13.40 -3.81 8.76
CA ASP A 86 13.66 -4.49 10.03
C ASP A 86 13.07 -5.92 9.97
N PRO A 87 13.85 -6.97 10.28
CA PRO A 87 13.42 -8.36 10.18
C PRO A 87 12.13 -8.70 10.94
N LYS A 88 11.86 -8.01 12.05
CA LYS A 88 10.63 -8.20 12.82
C LYS A 88 9.40 -7.79 12.00
N HIS A 89 9.50 -6.68 11.29
CA HIS A 89 8.41 -6.12 10.49
C HIS A 89 8.20 -6.94 9.22
N GLU A 90 9.29 -7.49 8.66
CA GLU A 90 9.19 -8.47 7.56
C GLU A 90 8.48 -9.75 8.01
N GLU A 91 8.76 -10.25 9.21
CA GLU A 91 8.07 -11.42 9.77
C GLU A 91 6.57 -11.14 10.02
N GLU A 92 6.24 -9.98 10.57
CA GLU A 92 4.85 -9.52 10.73
C GLU A 92 4.11 -9.43 9.38
N PHE A 93 4.76 -8.87 8.36
CA PHE A 93 4.24 -8.82 6.99
C PHE A 93 3.97 -10.23 6.44
N ARG A 94 4.94 -11.16 6.54
CA ARG A 94 4.77 -12.53 6.06
C ARG A 94 3.68 -13.29 6.81
N ASN A 95 3.53 -13.06 8.12
CA ASN A 95 2.41 -13.59 8.90
C ASN A 95 1.07 -13.05 8.37
N ALA A 96 0.96 -11.74 8.17
CA ALA A 96 -0.27 -11.13 7.64
C ALA A 96 -0.65 -11.63 6.24
N VAL A 97 0.35 -11.90 5.38
CA VAL A 97 0.19 -12.52 4.05
C VAL A 97 -0.36 -13.95 4.19
N ARG A 98 0.26 -14.79 5.04
CA ARG A 98 -0.16 -16.18 5.28
C ARG A 98 -1.56 -16.29 5.87
N GLU A 99 -1.89 -15.45 6.84
CA GLU A 99 -3.22 -15.42 7.48
C GLU A 99 -4.36 -15.14 6.49
N ARG A 100 -4.06 -14.41 5.42
CA ARG A 100 -5.00 -14.08 4.34
C ARG A 100 -5.01 -15.11 3.20
N GLY A 101 -4.22 -16.18 3.34
CA GLY A 101 -4.12 -17.22 2.32
C GLY A 101 -3.47 -16.75 1.01
N ILE A 102 -2.71 -15.65 1.04
CA ILE A 102 -1.97 -15.16 -0.12
C ILE A 102 -0.70 -16.03 -0.27
N PRO A 103 -0.48 -16.69 -1.42
CA PRO A 103 0.71 -17.50 -1.64
C PRO A 103 2.00 -16.67 -1.53
N GLU A 104 3.01 -17.18 -0.83
CA GLU A 104 4.27 -16.43 -0.61
C GLU A 104 5.02 -16.16 -1.90
N GLU A 105 4.86 -16.99 -2.93
CA GLU A 105 5.44 -16.75 -4.26
C GLU A 105 4.92 -15.48 -4.94
N ASN A 106 3.82 -14.89 -4.45
CA ASN A 106 3.29 -13.62 -4.94
C ASN A 106 3.89 -12.39 -4.24
N ILE A 107 4.75 -12.58 -3.23
CA ILE A 107 5.45 -11.47 -2.57
C ILE A 107 6.45 -10.84 -3.55
N GLN A 108 6.39 -9.52 -3.67
CA GLN A 108 7.29 -8.73 -4.50
C GLN A 108 8.11 -7.75 -3.66
N ASN A 109 9.42 -7.73 -3.86
CA ASN A 109 10.28 -6.70 -3.30
C ASN A 109 10.41 -5.53 -4.28
N PHE A 110 9.86 -4.38 -3.89
CA PHE A 110 9.91 -3.16 -4.69
C PHE A 110 11.16 -2.32 -4.44
N ILE A 111 11.87 -2.51 -3.32
CA ILE A 111 13.03 -1.69 -2.93
C ILE A 111 14.15 -1.81 -3.98
N ASP A 112 14.43 -3.02 -4.43
CA ASP A 112 15.51 -3.28 -5.40
C ASP A 112 15.16 -2.84 -6.82
N ASN A 113 13.88 -2.53 -7.09
CA ASN A 113 13.34 -2.29 -8.43
C ASN A 113 12.68 -0.91 -8.60
N ASP A 114 12.63 -0.07 -7.56
CA ASP A 114 12.15 1.32 -7.64
C ASP A 114 13.27 2.22 -8.19
N ASP A 115 13.26 2.40 -9.51
CA ASP A 115 14.12 3.32 -10.26
C ASP A 115 13.36 4.59 -10.69
N CYS A 116 12.18 4.84 -10.11
CA CYS A 116 11.42 6.06 -10.36
C CYS A 116 11.97 7.24 -9.54
N PRO A 117 11.73 8.50 -9.95
CA PRO A 117 12.28 9.69 -9.27
C PRO A 117 11.91 9.73 -7.79
N GLU A 118 12.85 10.07 -6.90
CA GLU A 118 12.60 10.16 -5.45
C GLU A 118 11.74 11.37 -5.05
N GLU A 119 11.75 12.44 -5.84
CA GLU A 119 10.92 13.64 -5.72
C GLU A 119 10.52 14.15 -7.12
#